data_AF-Q30PB0-F1
#
_entry.id   AF-Q30PB0-F1
#
_cell.length_a   1.000
_cell.length_b   1.000
_cell.length_c   1.000
_cell.angle_alpha   90.00
_cell.angle_beta   90.00
_cell.angle_gamma   90.00
#
_symmetry.space_group_name_H-M   'P 1'
#
loop_
_entity.id
_entity.type
_entity.pdbx_description
1 polymer ?
#
loop_
_entity_poly.entity_id
_entity_poly.type
_entity_poly.pdbx_seq_one_letter_code
_entity_poly.pdbx_strand_id
1 'polypeptide(L)'
;MQGIFLEYKVAIIFLHVISAVVWVGGMVAMRYAAHQSFLEIESPAKRLERIAHALKRLFSIVVPFVVTLFITAIFMVKGYGLSQSDFSSLSYIKEALWSTMFINLMVMILRRNRGERFLNEGNMVGAKNQIELIGKVMVPLNIALGVVAIFLGTYLSSNL
;
A
#
# COMPACT_ATOMS: atom_id res chain seq x y z
N MET A 1 -22.02 -15.97 2.29
CA MET A 1 -21.13 -14.83 2.66
C MET A 1 -21.78 -13.88 3.64
N GLN A 2 -23.04 -13.48 3.45
CA GLN A 2 -23.71 -12.55 4.36
C GLN A 2 -23.81 -13.08 5.80
N GLY A 3 -24.18 -14.36 6.00
CA GLY A 3 -24.20 -14.99 7.33
C GLY A 3 -22.84 -14.96 8.05
N ILE A 4 -21.77 -15.36 7.35
CA ILE A 4 -20.39 -15.30 7.86
C ILE A 4 -20.00 -13.86 8.22
N PHE A 5 -20.35 -12.89 7.37
CA PHE A 5 -20.04 -11.49 7.64
C PHE A 5 -20.76 -10.98 8.90
N LEU A 6 -22.03 -11.33 9.11
CA LEU A 6 -22.78 -10.91 10.29
C LEU A 6 -22.22 -11.52 11.58
N GLU A 7 -21.83 -12.80 11.54
CA GLU A 7 -21.24 -13.51 12.68
C GLU A 7 -19.87 -12.94 13.06
N TYR A 8 -19.01 -12.65 12.08
CA TYR A 8 -17.63 -12.19 12.29
C TYR A 8 -17.42 -10.70 11.99
N LYS A 9 -18.49 -9.90 12.01
CA LYS A 9 -18.51 -8.50 11.54
C LYS A 9 -17.36 -7.67 12.11
N VAL A 10 -17.21 -7.70 13.44
CA VAL A 10 -16.19 -6.92 14.16
C VAL A 10 -14.79 -7.32 13.73
N ALA A 11 -14.50 -8.61 13.66
CA ALA A 11 -13.18 -9.13 13.27
C ALA A 11 -12.83 -8.76 11.82
N ILE A 12 -13.79 -8.89 10.89
CA ILE A 12 -13.60 -8.55 9.47
C ILE A 12 -13.30 -7.06 9.31
N ILE A 13 -14.08 -6.20 9.96
CA ILE A 13 -13.88 -4.74 9.89
C ILE A 13 -12.54 -4.36 10.54
N PHE A 14 -12.22 -4.92 11.70
CA PHE A 14 -10.94 -4.67 12.38
C PHE A 14 -9.75 -5.05 11.48
N LEU A 15 -9.76 -6.26 10.90
CA LEU A 15 -8.73 -6.73 9.99
C LEU A 15 -8.61 -5.84 8.74
N HIS A 16 -9.74 -5.34 8.21
CA HIS A 16 -9.75 -4.42 7.10
C HIS A 16 -9.05 -3.10 7.45
N VAL A 17 -9.44 -2.48 8.57
CA VAL A 17 -8.91 -1.19 9.02
C VAL A 17 -7.44 -1.27 9.38
N ILE A 18 -7.02 -2.27 10.16
CA ILE A 18 -5.60 -2.42 10.53
C ILE A 18 -4.73 -2.67 9.30
N SER A 19 -5.25 -3.38 8.29
CA SER A 19 -4.53 -3.59 7.03
C SER A 19 -4.29 -2.28 6.27
N ALA A 20 -5.29 -1.39 6.22
CA ALA A 20 -5.15 -0.07 5.61
C ALA A 20 -4.14 0.79 6.39
N VAL A 21 -4.16 0.74 7.72
CA VAL A 21 -3.22 1.44 8.61
C VAL A 21 -1.79 0.98 8.36
N VAL A 22 -1.54 -0.33 8.32
CA VAL A 22 -0.19 -0.87 8.10
C VAL A 22 0.31 -0.50 6.70
N TRP A 23 -0.55 -0.57 5.67
CA TRP A 23 -0.14 -0.25 4.31
C TRP A 23 0.15 1.24 4.12
N VAL A 24 -0.84 2.10 4.34
CA VAL A 24 -0.71 3.55 4.10
C VAL A 24 0.23 4.17 5.14
N GLY A 25 0.07 3.82 6.41
CA GLY A 25 0.94 4.29 7.49
C GLY A 25 2.40 3.84 7.32
N GLY A 26 2.64 2.59 6.89
CA GLY A 26 3.99 2.11 6.59
C GLY A 26 4.66 2.89 5.47
N MET A 27 3.92 3.26 4.42
CA MET A 27 4.44 4.11 3.34
C MET A 27 4.72 5.54 3.81
N VAL A 28 3.86 6.13 4.64
CA VAL A 28 4.08 7.44 5.27
C VAL A 28 5.35 7.42 6.13
N ALA A 29 5.52 6.43 7.00
CA ALA A 29 6.71 6.27 7.83
C ALA A 29 7.99 6.10 6.98
N MET A 30 7.92 5.32 5.91
CA MET A 30 9.04 5.16 4.99
C MET A 30 9.42 6.49 4.31
N ARG A 31 8.42 7.27 3.86
CA ARG A 31 8.64 8.51 3.11
C ARG A 31 9.15 9.65 3.98
N TYR A 32 8.58 9.82 5.18
CA TYR A 32 8.81 11.03 5.99
C TYR A 32 9.76 10.81 7.15
N ALA A 33 9.95 9.58 7.63
CA ALA A 33 10.92 9.27 8.68
C ALA A 33 12.14 8.54 8.11
N ALA A 34 11.95 7.32 7.60
CA ALA A 34 13.08 6.46 7.19
C ALA A 34 13.89 7.09 6.05
N HIS A 35 13.23 7.64 5.02
CA HIS A 35 13.91 8.26 3.90
C HIS A 35 14.81 9.43 4.33
N GLN A 36 14.34 10.28 5.26
CA GLN A 36 15.14 11.39 5.78
C GLN A 36 16.38 10.87 6.50
N SER A 37 16.23 9.83 7.33
CA SER A 37 17.37 9.17 7.98
C SER A 37 18.39 8.61 6.97
N PHE A 38 17.95 8.11 5.82
CA PHE A 38 18.90 7.64 4.79
C PHE A 38 19.68 8.78 4.13
N LEU A 39 19.15 10.00 4.07
CA LEU A 39 19.85 11.14 3.46
C LEU A 39 21.10 11.56 4.23
N GLU A 40 21.21 11.19 5.50
CA GLU A 40 22.38 11.41 6.35
C GLU A 40 23.55 10.45 6.02
N ILE A 41 23.32 9.37 5.26
CA ILE A 41 24.38 8.42 4.88
C ILE A 41 25.26 9.06 3.81
N GLU A 42 26.48 9.47 4.14
CA GLU A 42 27.41 10.16 3.24
C GLU A 42 27.67 9.39 1.93
N SER A 43 27.96 8.09 2.03
CA SER A 43 28.25 7.27 0.85
C SER A 43 26.97 7.05 0.00
N PRO A 44 26.93 7.52 -1.26
CA PRO A 44 25.75 7.37 -2.12
C PRO A 44 25.42 5.89 -2.40
N ALA A 45 26.44 5.04 -2.49
CA ALA A 45 26.25 3.60 -2.72
C ALA A 45 25.59 2.92 -1.51
N LYS A 46 26.15 3.11 -0.31
CA LYS A 46 25.57 2.57 0.93
C LYS A 46 24.17 3.10 1.17
N ARG A 47 23.91 4.38 0.86
CA ARG A 47 22.59 5.00 0.94
C ARG A 47 21.57 4.24 0.07
N LEU A 48 21.93 3.98 -1.18
CA LEU A 48 21.05 3.31 -2.13
C LEU A 48 20.75 1.85 -1.72
N GLU A 49 21.76 1.13 -1.24
CA GLU A 49 21.60 -0.21 -0.66
C GLU A 49 20.64 -0.21 0.54
N ARG A 50 20.79 0.75 1.46
CA ARG A 50 19.92 0.86 2.63
C ARG A 50 18.49 1.17 2.24
N ILE A 51 18.26 2.05 1.26
CA ILE A 51 16.92 2.33 0.72
C ILE A 51 16.33 1.04 0.10
N ALA A 52 17.08 0.35 -0.76
CA ALA A 52 16.61 -0.88 -1.40
C ALA A 52 16.24 -1.96 -0.37
N HIS A 53 17.04 -2.11 0.68
CA HIS A 53 16.81 -3.05 1.77
C HIS A 53 15.58 -2.66 2.61
N ALA A 54 15.44 -1.39 2.96
CA ALA A 54 14.29 -0.88 3.71
C ALA A 54 12.98 -1.07 2.94
N LEU A 55 12.97 -0.80 1.62
CA LEU A 55 11.83 -1.06 0.75
C LEU A 55 11.47 -2.55 0.72
N LYS A 56 12.45 -3.47 0.68
CA LYS A 56 12.18 -4.92 0.77
C LYS A 56 11.40 -5.25 2.02
N ARG A 57 11.89 -4.78 3.17
CA ARG A 57 11.28 -5.05 4.48
C ARG A 57 9.87 -4.48 4.55
N LEU A 58 9.67 -3.25 4.06
CA LEU A 58 8.35 -2.64 3.98
C LEU A 58 7.41 -3.50 3.13
N PHE A 59 7.80 -3.87 1.92
CA PHE A 59 6.94 -4.65 1.03
C PHE A 59 6.63 -6.04 1.59
N SER A 60 7.61 -6.73 2.19
CA SER A 60 7.39 -8.02 2.86
C SER A 60 6.37 -7.93 4.00
N ILE A 61 6.36 -6.83 4.75
CA ILE A 61 5.36 -6.60 5.80
C ILE A 61 4.01 -6.23 5.18
N VAL A 62 3.99 -5.34 4.20
CA VAL A 62 2.75 -4.76 3.66
C VAL A 62 1.93 -5.77 2.84
N VAL A 63 2.58 -6.59 2.00
CA VAL A 63 1.89 -7.54 1.09
C VAL A 63 0.82 -8.41 1.79
N PRO A 64 1.08 -9.09 2.92
CA PRO A 64 0.05 -9.88 3.59
C PRO A 64 -1.15 -9.04 4.08
N PHE A 65 -0.92 -7.79 4.51
CA PHE A 65 -2.01 -6.88 4.87
C PHE A 65 -2.80 -6.42 3.65
N VAL A 66 -2.15 -6.19 2.51
CA VAL A 66 -2.87 -5.87 1.26
C VAL A 66 -3.79 -7.01 0.86
N VAL A 67 -3.30 -8.25 0.89
CA VAL A 67 -4.13 -9.43 0.61
C VAL A 67 -5.31 -9.52 1.58
N THR A 68 -5.06 -9.33 2.87
CA THR A 68 -6.10 -9.31 3.91
C THR A 68 -7.14 -8.21 3.66
N LEU A 69 -6.70 -7.02 3.23
CA LEU A 69 -7.56 -5.89 2.91
C LEU A 69 -8.51 -6.22 1.74
N PHE A 70 -8.02 -6.85 0.67
CA PHE A 70 -8.87 -7.26 -0.45
C PHE A 70 -9.86 -8.35 -0.07
N ILE A 71 -9.42 -9.37 0.68
CA ILE A 71 -10.31 -10.45 1.14
C ILE A 71 -11.44 -9.87 2.00
N THR A 72 -11.10 -9.05 2.99
CA THR A 72 -12.10 -8.42 3.87
C THR A 72 -13.01 -7.44 3.12
N ALA A 73 -12.50 -6.73 2.10
CA ALA A 73 -13.32 -5.87 1.26
C ALA A 73 -14.44 -6.65 0.54
N ILE A 74 -14.14 -7.84 0.01
CA ILE A 74 -15.14 -8.71 -0.65
C ILE A 74 -16.24 -9.11 0.34
N PHE A 75 -15.87 -9.49 1.57
CA PHE A 75 -16.84 -9.81 2.62
C PHE A 75 -17.72 -8.61 2.98
N MET A 76 -17.14 -7.42 3.11
CA MET A 76 -17.89 -6.20 3.43
C MET A 76 -18.84 -5.78 2.30
N VAL A 77 -18.39 -5.77 1.04
CA VAL A 77 -19.23 -5.40 -0.11
C VAL A 77 -20.46 -6.30 -0.20
N LYS A 78 -20.27 -7.62 -0.06
CA LYS A 78 -21.36 -8.59 -0.10
C LYS A 78 -22.20 -8.59 1.17
N GLY A 79 -21.58 -8.38 2.33
CA GLY A 79 -22.24 -8.38 3.64
C GLY A 79 -23.17 -7.19 3.85
N TYR A 80 -22.77 -6.01 3.40
CA TYR A 80 -23.57 -4.79 3.43
C TYR A 80 -24.49 -4.61 2.20
N GLY A 81 -24.39 -5.47 1.19
CA GLY A 81 -25.18 -5.34 -0.04
C GLY A 81 -24.83 -4.08 -0.85
N LEU A 82 -23.59 -3.57 -0.75
CA LEU A 82 -23.20 -2.27 -1.29
C LEU A 82 -23.43 -2.12 -2.79
N SER A 83 -23.28 -3.21 -3.55
CA SER A 83 -23.47 -3.22 -5.00
C SER A 83 -24.90 -2.91 -5.45
N GLN A 84 -25.88 -3.01 -4.56
CA GLN A 84 -27.30 -2.73 -4.82
C GLN A 84 -27.81 -1.50 -4.05
N SER A 85 -26.92 -0.80 -3.35
CA SER A 85 -27.26 0.38 -2.54
C SER A 85 -27.00 1.69 -3.30
N ASP A 86 -27.51 2.78 -2.75
CA ASP A 86 -27.22 4.16 -3.21
C ASP A 86 -25.71 4.48 -3.14
N PHE A 87 -24.95 3.73 -2.34
CA PHE A 87 -23.51 3.87 -2.19
C PHE A 87 -22.68 3.01 -3.16
N SER A 88 -23.31 2.32 -4.11
CA SER A 88 -22.63 1.44 -5.08
C SER A 88 -21.49 2.15 -5.83
N SER A 89 -21.74 3.35 -6.36
CA SER A 89 -20.72 4.15 -7.06
C SER A 89 -19.51 4.46 -6.18
N LEU A 90 -19.73 4.85 -4.91
CA LEU A 90 -18.64 5.12 -3.97
C LEU A 90 -17.85 3.86 -3.63
N SER A 91 -18.53 2.71 -3.50
CA SER A 91 -17.89 1.42 -3.28
C SER A 91 -16.95 1.06 -4.43
N TYR A 92 -17.41 1.20 -5.69
CA TYR A 92 -16.60 0.89 -6.87
C TYR A 92 -15.41 1.85 -7.03
N ILE A 93 -15.59 3.14 -6.78
CA ILE A 93 -14.48 4.11 -6.79
C ILE A 93 -13.43 3.72 -5.77
N LYS A 94 -13.83 3.36 -4.54
CA LYS A 94 -12.90 2.93 -3.50
C LYS A 94 -12.14 1.67 -3.91
N GLU A 95 -12.82 0.69 -4.50
CA GLU A 95 -12.21 -0.54 -5.01
C GLU A 95 -11.22 -0.27 -6.14
N ALA A 96 -11.54 0.65 -7.06
CA ALA A 96 -10.64 1.08 -8.13
C ALA A 96 -9.38 1.77 -7.59
N LEU A 97 -9.50 2.61 -6.56
CA LEU A 97 -8.36 3.23 -5.89
C LEU A 97 -7.43 2.17 -5.28
N TRP A 98 -7.97 1.23 -4.50
CA TRP A 98 -7.17 0.16 -3.89
C TRP A 98 -6.52 -0.74 -4.94
N SER A 99 -7.24 -1.08 -6.01
CA SER A 99 -6.71 -1.89 -7.12
C SER A 99 -5.57 -1.18 -7.84
N THR A 100 -5.71 0.12 -8.11
CA THR A 100 -4.65 0.95 -8.70
C THR A 100 -3.42 0.99 -7.80
N MET A 101 -3.61 1.16 -6.49
CA MET A 101 -2.52 1.14 -5.51
C MET A 101 -1.82 -0.20 -5.43
N PHE A 102 -2.56 -1.31 -5.55
CA PHE A 102 -2.01 -2.66 -5.57
C PHE A 102 -1.15 -2.88 -6.81
N ILE A 103 -1.63 -2.48 -7.99
CA ILE A 103 -0.84 -2.54 -9.23
C ILE A 103 0.45 -1.72 -9.07
N ASN A 104 0.34 -0.50 -8.56
CA ASN A 104 1.51 0.35 -8.30
C ASN A 104 2.49 -0.31 -7.31
N LEU A 105 1.99 -0.99 -6.26
CA LEU A 105 2.81 -1.78 -5.34
C LEU A 105 3.55 -2.93 -6.04
N MET A 106 2.87 -3.68 -6.91
CA MET A 106 3.52 -4.75 -7.69
C MET A 106 4.64 -4.19 -8.57
N VAL A 107 4.39 -3.07 -9.25
CA VAL A 107 5.44 -2.40 -10.04
C VAL A 107 6.59 -1.94 -9.15
N MET A 108 6.33 -1.36 -7.96
CA MET A 108 7.38 -0.96 -7.02
C MET A 108 8.26 -2.15 -6.59
N ILE A 109 7.67 -3.32 -6.31
CA ILE A 109 8.41 -4.54 -5.95
C ILE A 109 9.32 -4.97 -7.11
N LEU A 110 8.79 -5.02 -8.34
CA LEU A 110 9.57 -5.39 -9.52
C LEU A 110 10.75 -4.42 -9.75
N ARG A 111 10.50 -3.12 -9.63
CA ARG A 111 11.56 -2.10 -9.79
C ARG A 111 12.61 -2.18 -8.70
N ARG A 112 12.20 -2.40 -7.45
CA ARG A 112 13.11 -2.60 -6.33
C ARG A 112 14.01 -3.81 -6.55
N ASN A 113 13.47 -4.93 -7.04
CA ASN A 113 14.25 -6.13 -7.33
C ASN A 113 15.23 -5.92 -8.50
N ARG A 114 14.83 -5.20 -9.56
CA ARG A 114 15.76 -4.79 -10.63
C ARG A 114 16.86 -3.87 -10.09
N GLY A 115 16.51 -2.94 -9.21
CA GLY A 115 17.47 -2.03 -8.58
C GLY A 115 18.50 -2.78 -7.72
N GLU A 116 18.06 -3.75 -6.92
CA GLU A 116 18.96 -4.63 -6.15
C GLU A 116 19.88 -5.44 -7.06
N ARG A 117 19.38 -5.97 -8.18
CA ARG A 117 20.21 -6.67 -9.16
C ARG A 117 21.30 -5.75 -9.73
N PHE A 118 20.96 -4.52 -10.13
CA PHE A 118 21.93 -3.55 -10.61
C PHE A 118 22.98 -3.17 -9.56
N LEU A 119 22.61 -3.10 -8.28
CA LEU A 119 23.58 -2.88 -7.19
C LEU A 119 24.59 -4.03 -7.11
N ASN A 120 24.12 -5.28 -7.18
CA ASN A 120 24.99 -6.46 -7.14
C ASN A 120 25.94 -6.55 -8.35
N GLU A 121 25.51 -6.01 -9.49
CA GLU A 121 26.32 -5.92 -10.72
C GLU A 121 27.26 -4.69 -10.74
N GLY A 122 27.23 -3.83 -9.71
CA GLY A 122 28.00 -2.58 -9.66
C GLY A 122 27.46 -1.45 -10.55
N ASN A 123 26.29 -1.64 -11.18
CA ASN A 123 25.64 -0.64 -12.02
C ASN A 123 24.84 0.39 -11.17
N MET A 124 25.56 1.36 -10.61
CA MET A 124 24.99 2.37 -9.72
C MET A 124 23.94 3.27 -10.38
N VAL A 125 24.13 3.62 -11.65
CA VAL A 125 23.20 4.49 -12.39
C VAL A 125 21.88 3.76 -12.63
N GLY A 126 21.94 2.50 -13.09
CA GLY A 126 20.77 1.65 -13.29
C GLY A 126 20.00 1.44 -11.99
N ALA A 127 20.71 1.14 -10.90
CA ALA A 127 20.12 0.98 -9.58
C ALA A 127 19.39 2.25 -9.12
N LYS A 128 20.04 3.42 -9.23
CA LYS A 128 19.48 4.71 -8.84
C LYS A 128 18.18 4.99 -9.60
N ASN A 129 18.19 4.85 -10.93
CA ASN A 129 17.02 5.11 -11.77
C ASN A 129 15.81 4.23 -11.42
N GLN A 130 16.04 3.00 -10.95
CA GLN A 130 14.95 2.12 -10.51
C GLN A 130 14.41 2.52 -9.13
N ILE A 131 15.29 2.73 -8.15
CA ILE A 131 14.91 2.94 -6.75
C ILE A 131 14.41 4.37 -6.50
N GLU A 132 15.00 5.36 -7.16
CA GLU A 132 14.65 6.78 -6.99
C GLU A 132 13.21 7.05 -7.44
N LEU A 133 12.76 6.43 -8.52
CA LEU A 133 11.39 6.62 -9.02
C LEU A 133 10.34 6.05 -8.04
N ILE A 134 10.69 5.00 -7.29
CA ILE A 134 9.83 4.48 -6.21
C ILE A 134 9.61 5.57 -5.16
N GLY A 135 10.70 6.16 -4.64
CA GLY A 135 10.63 7.14 -3.56
C GLY A 135 10.08 8.51 -3.98
N LYS A 136 10.38 8.96 -5.20
CA LYS A 136 9.97 10.29 -5.70
C LYS A 136 8.53 10.36 -6.18
N VAL A 137 8.00 9.29 -6.76
CA VAL A 137 6.68 9.32 -7.41
C VAL A 137 5.76 8.23 -6.88
N MET A 138 6.19 6.96 -6.93
CA MET A 138 5.28 5.84 -6.72
C MET A 138 4.77 5.75 -5.28
N VAL A 139 5.64 5.95 -4.29
CA VAL A 139 5.25 5.99 -2.87
C VAL A 139 4.35 7.19 -2.56
N PRO A 140 4.71 8.45 -2.91
CA PRO A 140 3.80 9.59 -2.73
C PRO A 140 2.43 9.42 -3.39
N LEU A 141 2.39 8.90 -4.62
CA LEU A 141 1.14 8.60 -5.32
C LEU A 141 0.28 7.60 -4.53
N ASN A 142 0.86 6.50 -4.05
CA ASN A 142 0.13 5.52 -3.25
C ASN A 142 -0.36 6.09 -1.92
N ILE A 143 0.40 6.97 -1.28
CA ILE A 143 -0.04 7.66 -0.06
C ILE A 143 -1.27 8.53 -0.36
N ALA A 144 -1.23 9.33 -1.42
CA ALA A 144 -2.34 10.21 -1.80
C ALA A 144 -3.62 9.40 -2.11
N LEU A 145 -3.51 8.37 -2.95
CA LEU A 145 -4.63 7.47 -3.27
C LEU A 145 -5.16 6.78 -2.01
N GLY A 146 -4.28 6.32 -1.12
CA GLY A 146 -4.64 5.63 0.11
C GLY A 146 -5.39 6.53 1.09
N VAL A 147 -4.95 7.78 1.27
CA VAL A 147 -5.65 8.75 2.12
C VAL A 147 -7.04 9.05 1.58
N VAL A 148 -7.18 9.25 0.26
CA VAL A 148 -8.50 9.44 -0.38
C VAL A 148 -9.39 8.21 -0.18
N ALA A 149 -8.86 7.00 -0.38
CA ALA A 149 -9.61 5.76 -0.19
C ALA A 149 -10.06 5.55 1.27
N ILE A 150 -9.21 5.90 2.25
CA ILE A 150 -9.54 5.86 3.67
C ILE A 150 -10.65 6.87 4.01
N PHE A 151 -10.56 8.10 3.48
CA PHE A 151 -11.61 9.11 3.66
C PHE A 151 -12.96 8.61 3.12
N LEU A 152 -13.00 8.10 1.89
CA LEU A 152 -14.21 7.53 1.29
C LEU A 152 -14.74 6.34 2.11
N GLY A 153 -13.86 5.48 2.62
CA GLY A 153 -14.24 4.38 3.49
C GLY A 153 -14.86 4.82 4.81
N THR A 154 -14.31 5.89 5.41
CA THR A 154 -14.83 6.48 6.65
C THR A 154 -16.19 7.11 6.40
N TYR A 155 -16.33 7.90 5.34
CA TYR A 155 -17.61 8.48 4.93
C TYR A 155 -18.67 7.40 4.72
N LEU A 156 -18.34 6.34 3.98
CA LEU A 156 -19.25 5.22 3.77
C LEU A 156 -19.65 4.56 5.09
N SER A 157 -18.69 4.30 5.98
CA SER A 157 -18.96 3.66 7.27
C SER A 157 -19.83 4.49 8.21
N SER A 158 -19.81 5.83 8.10
CA SER A 158 -20.63 6.72 8.93
C SER A 158 -22.07 6.87 8.43
N ASN A 159 -22.35 6.42 7.19
CA ASN A 159 -23.65 6.58 6.52
C ASN A 159 -24.35 5.24 6.20
N LEU A 160 -23.73 4.11 6.57
CA LEU A 160 -24.30 2.74 6.52
C LEU A 160 -24.87 2.35 7.88
#